data_AF-A0A9D4XVI4-F1
#
_entry.id   AF-A0A9D4XVI4-F1
#
_cell.length_a   1.000
_cell.length_b   1.000
_cell.length_c   1.000
_cell.angle_alpha   90.00
_cell.angle_beta   90.00
_cell.angle_gamma   90.00
#
_symmetry.space_group_name_H-M   'P 1'
#
loop_
_entity.id
_entity.type
_entity.pdbx_description
1 polymer ?
#
loop_
_entity_poly.entity_id
_entity_poly.type
_entity_poly.pdbx_seq_one_letter_code
_entity_poly.pdbx_strand_id
1 'polypeptide(L)'
;MSSKKSSAPKLDKQEDCKGSFLNLPHEILDCILKQLSPKDLFMVAHVCTHLRNNSRSDYLGNQHVEHKWSKLVGEDFHNEWNYHIGKIRNEESLVLHHNQSKSYGNISGDHPYQRLHSYLKSNRALDDLIKNHSQMALYICLETGRFWFPIQIYKGRSTKL
;
A
#
# COMPACT_ATOMS: atom_id res chain seq x y z
N MET A 1 -6.83 76.53 6.22
CA MET A 1 -6.18 75.25 6.57
C MET A 1 -7.27 74.24 6.92
N SER A 2 -7.48 73.21 6.09
CA SER A 2 -8.38 72.11 6.45
C SER A 2 -7.97 70.87 5.66
N SER A 3 -7.14 70.02 6.28
CA SER A 3 -6.75 68.73 5.72
C SER A 3 -7.69 67.67 6.28
N LYS A 4 -8.63 67.22 5.45
CA LYS A 4 -9.42 66.01 5.69
C LYS A 4 -8.47 64.81 5.78
N LYS A 5 -8.29 64.28 6.99
CA LYS A 5 -7.66 62.97 7.20
C LYS A 5 -8.73 61.90 6.98
N SER A 6 -8.67 61.19 5.86
CA SER A 6 -9.44 59.96 5.67
C SER A 6 -8.88 58.89 6.61
N SER A 7 -9.66 58.53 7.62
CA SER A 7 -9.39 57.39 8.48
C SER A 7 -9.57 56.12 7.66
N ALA A 8 -8.47 55.40 7.40
CA ALA A 8 -8.55 54.03 6.91
C ALA A 8 -9.29 53.16 7.94
N PRO A 9 -10.18 52.25 7.53
CA PRO A 9 -10.81 51.33 8.46
C PRO A 9 -9.72 50.42 9.04
N LYS A 10 -9.71 50.32 10.37
CA LYS A 10 -8.91 49.33 11.09
C LYS A 10 -9.36 47.96 10.58
N LEU A 11 -8.43 47.24 9.96
CA LEU A 11 -8.58 45.84 9.64
C LEU A 11 -8.82 45.11 10.96
N ASP A 12 -10.07 44.71 11.19
CA ASP A 12 -10.42 43.82 12.28
C ASP A 12 -9.53 42.58 12.17
N LYS A 13 -8.95 42.21 13.29
CA LYS A 13 -8.06 41.05 13.42
C LYS A 13 -8.85 39.84 12.92
N GLN A 14 -8.48 39.36 11.75
CA GLN A 14 -8.89 38.07 11.23
C GLN A 14 -8.58 37.05 12.33
N GLU A 15 -9.63 36.50 12.95
CA GLU A 15 -9.46 35.38 13.86
C GLU A 15 -8.74 34.29 13.07
N ASP A 16 -7.52 34.01 13.51
CA ASP A 16 -6.68 32.91 13.05
C ASP A 16 -7.52 31.63 13.10
N CYS A 17 -8.11 31.24 11.97
CA CYS A 17 -8.61 29.88 11.79
C CYS A 17 -7.39 28.96 11.73
N LYS A 18 -6.74 28.73 12.87
CA LYS A 18 -5.67 27.72 13.09
C LYS A 18 -6.28 26.32 13.08
N GLY A 19 -7.04 26.00 12.03
CA GLY A 19 -7.39 24.63 11.70
C GLY A 19 -6.18 23.97 11.06
N SER A 20 -5.37 23.26 11.85
CA SER A 20 -4.37 22.37 11.26
C SER A 20 -5.08 21.24 10.52
N PHE A 21 -4.57 20.83 9.36
CA PHE A 21 -5.08 19.66 8.62
C PHE A 21 -5.13 18.39 9.50
N LEU A 22 -4.23 18.29 10.47
CA LEU A 22 -4.19 17.18 11.44
C LEU A 22 -5.27 17.27 12.53
N ASN A 23 -5.96 18.40 12.64
CA ASN A 23 -7.07 18.58 13.59
C ASN A 23 -8.43 18.18 12.99
N LEU A 24 -8.43 17.69 11.73
CA LEU A 24 -9.62 17.16 11.10
C LEU A 24 -10.05 15.84 11.79
N PRO A 25 -11.37 15.57 11.88
CA PRO A 25 -11.88 14.25 12.22
C PRO A 25 -11.26 13.16 11.33
N HIS A 26 -11.03 11.98 11.91
CA HIS A 26 -10.35 10.88 11.24
C HIS A 26 -11.08 10.45 9.96
N GLU A 27 -12.40 10.52 9.96
CA GLU A 27 -13.27 10.17 8.83
C GLU A 27 -13.06 11.11 7.63
N ILE A 28 -12.91 12.41 7.90
CA ILE A 28 -12.67 13.42 6.87
C ILE A 28 -11.25 13.25 6.30
N LEU A 29 -10.28 13.03 7.19
CA LEU A 29 -8.91 12.77 6.78
C LEU A 29 -8.82 11.54 5.88
N ASP A 30 -9.45 10.44 6.28
CA ASP A 30 -9.50 9.21 5.49
C ASP A 30 -10.20 9.41 4.15
N CYS A 31 -11.30 10.16 4.11
CA CYS A 31 -11.97 10.52 2.85
C CYS A 31 -11.04 11.27 1.90
N ILE A 32 -10.23 12.19 2.41
CA ILE A 32 -9.25 12.93 1.59
C ILE A 32 -8.17 11.98 1.09
N LEU A 33 -7.61 11.14 1.97
CA LEU A 33 -6.56 10.18 1.60
C LEU A 33 -7.05 9.18 0.54
N LYS A 34 -8.30 8.71 0.61
CA LYS A 34 -8.90 7.81 -0.39
C LYS A 34 -8.97 8.39 -1.80
N GLN A 35 -9.03 9.71 -1.94
CA GLN A 35 -9.12 10.38 -3.24
C GLN A 35 -7.74 10.61 -3.87
N LEU A 36 -6.67 10.47 -3.10
CA LEU A 36 -5.32 10.72 -3.58
C LEU A 36 -4.84 9.61 -4.51
N SER A 37 -4.01 9.98 -5.47
CA SER A 37 -3.28 8.98 -6.23
C SER A 37 -2.24 8.29 -5.33
N PRO A 38 -1.81 7.06 -5.62
CA PRO A 38 -0.81 6.37 -4.82
C PRO A 38 0.55 7.10 -4.75
N LYS A 39 0.88 7.90 -5.76
CA LYS A 39 2.04 8.80 -5.74
C LYS A 39 1.85 9.92 -4.71
N ASP A 40 0.68 10.51 -4.64
CA ASP A 40 0.37 11.58 -3.68
C ASP A 40 0.28 11.03 -2.26
N LEU A 41 -0.29 9.83 -2.07
CA LEU A 41 -0.25 9.10 -0.80
C LEU A 41 1.18 8.88 -0.31
N PHE A 42 2.09 8.51 -1.22
CA PHE A 42 3.50 8.38 -0.90
C PHE A 42 4.09 9.72 -0.43
N MET A 43 3.78 10.83 -1.10
CA MET A 43 4.24 12.16 -0.69
C MET A 43 3.69 12.57 0.68
N VAL A 44 2.39 12.36 0.92
CA VAL A 44 1.72 12.67 2.19
C VAL A 44 2.31 11.84 3.34
N ALA A 45 2.72 10.60 3.06
CA ALA A 45 3.37 9.74 4.05
C ALA A 45 4.75 10.25 4.52
N HIS A 46 5.37 11.21 3.81
CA HIS A 46 6.64 11.82 4.22
C HIS A 46 6.45 13.06 5.11
N VAL A 47 5.23 13.60 5.23
CA VAL A 47 4.97 14.86 5.95
C VAL A 47 5.05 14.68 7.46
N CYS A 48 4.33 13.70 8.02
CA CYS A 48 4.38 13.41 9.45
C CYS A 48 4.03 11.94 9.73
N THR A 49 4.30 11.48 10.95
CA THR A 49 4.07 10.08 11.36
C THR A 49 2.60 9.68 11.34
N HIS A 50 1.70 10.58 11.73
CA HIS A 50 0.26 10.34 11.70
C HIS A 50 -0.25 10.09 10.26
N LEU A 51 0.10 11.00 9.35
CA LEU A 51 -0.23 10.87 7.92
C LEU A 51 0.44 9.67 7.27
N ARG A 52 1.67 9.35 7.68
CA ARG A 52 2.38 8.15 7.23
C ARG A 52 1.60 6.87 7.51
N ASN A 53 1.09 6.73 8.73
CA ASN A 53 0.37 5.53 9.14
C ASN A 53 -0.97 5.41 8.40
N ASN A 54 -1.72 6.51 8.28
CA ASN A 54 -3.01 6.51 7.58
C ASN A 54 -2.84 6.30 6.07
N SER A 55 -1.86 6.97 5.44
CA SER A 55 -1.61 6.90 3.99
C SER A 55 -1.08 5.54 3.53
N ARG A 56 -0.48 4.77 4.45
CA ARG A 56 0.00 3.41 4.17
C ARG A 56 -0.97 2.33 4.63
N SER A 57 -2.19 2.69 5.06
CA SER A 57 -3.16 1.71 5.54
C SER A 57 -3.52 0.67 4.48
N ASP A 58 -3.71 -0.57 4.92
CA ASP A 58 -4.09 -1.67 4.02
C ASP A 58 -5.46 -1.45 3.37
N TYR A 59 -6.33 -0.69 4.02
CA TYR A 59 -7.61 -0.28 3.45
C TYR A 59 -7.42 0.52 2.15
N LEU A 60 -6.54 1.54 2.15
CA LEU A 60 -6.23 2.33 0.95
C LEU A 60 -5.53 1.48 -0.10
N GLY A 61 -4.57 0.65 0.32
CA GLY A 61 -3.87 -0.28 -0.56
C GLY A 61 -4.82 -1.20 -1.31
N ASN A 62 -5.74 -1.84 -0.60
CA ASN A 62 -6.78 -2.70 -1.19
C ASN A 62 -7.64 -1.95 -2.20
N GLN A 63 -8.13 -0.77 -1.84
CA GLN A 63 -8.98 0.02 -2.73
C GLN A 63 -8.27 0.35 -4.05
N HIS A 64 -6.98 0.72 -3.99
CA HIS A 64 -6.20 1.00 -5.20
C HIS A 64 -5.88 -0.26 -6.01
N VAL A 65 -5.59 -1.38 -5.36
CA VAL A 65 -5.38 -2.68 -6.03
C VAL A 65 -6.64 -3.11 -6.77
N GLU A 66 -7.79 -3.10 -6.10
CA GLU A 66 -9.09 -3.43 -6.72
C GLU A 66 -9.41 -2.48 -7.89
N HIS A 67 -9.24 -1.18 -7.69
CA HIS A 67 -9.57 -0.20 -8.73
C HIS A 67 -8.74 -0.38 -10.00
N LYS A 68 -7.43 -0.65 -9.88
CA LYS A 68 -6.53 -0.74 -11.04
C LYS A 68 -6.38 -2.17 -11.58
N TRP A 69 -6.40 -3.16 -10.70
CA TRP A 69 -6.02 -4.54 -11.01
C TRP A 69 -7.15 -5.56 -10.79
N SER A 70 -8.40 -5.14 -10.50
CA SER A 70 -9.57 -6.06 -10.31
C SER A 70 -9.72 -7.15 -11.37
N LYS A 71 -9.35 -6.90 -12.63
CA LYS A 71 -9.42 -7.92 -13.69
C LYS A 71 -8.37 -9.03 -13.56
N LEU A 72 -7.27 -8.75 -12.87
CA LEU A 72 -6.15 -9.66 -12.64
C LEU A 72 -6.15 -10.27 -11.24
N VAL A 73 -6.76 -9.56 -10.29
CA VAL A 73 -6.87 -9.94 -8.89
C VAL A 73 -7.98 -10.98 -8.74
N GLY A 74 -7.57 -12.26 -8.76
CA GLY A 74 -8.43 -13.41 -8.50
C GLY A 74 -7.99 -14.19 -7.27
N GLU A 75 -8.67 -15.30 -6.99
CA GLU A 75 -8.34 -16.17 -5.85
C GLU A 75 -6.89 -16.69 -5.92
N ASP A 76 -6.47 -17.14 -7.11
CA ASP A 76 -5.09 -17.62 -7.34
C ASP A 76 -4.05 -16.53 -7.07
N PHE A 77 -4.35 -15.29 -7.43
CA PHE A 77 -3.47 -14.14 -7.16
C PHE A 77 -3.31 -13.89 -5.67
N HIS A 78 -4.42 -13.90 -4.91
CA HIS A 78 -4.38 -13.70 -3.47
C HIS A 78 -3.66 -14.84 -2.76
N ASN A 79 -3.87 -16.09 -3.20
CA ASN A 79 -3.17 -17.25 -2.66
C ASN A 79 -1.65 -17.12 -2.86
N GLU A 80 -1.22 -16.70 -4.06
CA GLU A 80 0.19 -16.51 -4.36
C GLU A 80 0.80 -15.36 -3.56
N TRP A 81 0.09 -14.24 -3.44
CA TRP A 81 0.53 -13.10 -2.61
C TRP A 81 0.65 -13.49 -1.13
N ASN A 82 -0.35 -14.18 -0.58
CA ASN A 82 -0.35 -14.65 0.80
C ASN A 82 0.79 -15.64 1.07
N TYR A 83 1.14 -16.49 0.10
CA TYR A 83 2.29 -17.37 0.19
C TYR A 83 3.60 -16.59 0.38
N HIS A 84 3.82 -15.55 -0.44
CA HIS A 84 5.01 -14.70 -0.30
C HIS A 84 5.05 -13.95 1.03
N ILE A 85 3.91 -13.44 1.50
CA ILE A 85 3.81 -12.82 2.83
C ILE A 85 4.17 -13.83 3.93
N GLY A 86 3.61 -15.03 3.85
CA GLY A 86 3.88 -16.11 4.79
C GLY A 86 5.37 -16.44 4.85
N LYS A 87 6.03 -16.51 3.68
CA LYS A 87 7.48 -16.69 3.60
C LYS A 87 8.25 -15.56 4.28
N ILE A 88 7.94 -14.29 3.98
CA ILE A 88 8.64 -13.13 4.55
C ILE A 88 8.45 -13.00 6.07
N ARG A 89 7.27 -13.35 6.58
CA ARG A 89 6.97 -13.36 8.02
C ARG A 89 7.68 -14.53 8.73
N ASN A 90 7.75 -15.69 8.08
CA ASN A 90 8.39 -16.87 8.65
C ASN A 90 9.92 -16.88 8.49
N GLU A 91 10.47 -16.24 7.45
CA GLU A 91 11.92 -16.15 7.25
C GLU A 91 12.60 -15.40 8.40
N GLU A 92 11.98 -14.38 8.99
CA GLU A 92 12.51 -13.72 10.19
C GLU A 92 12.58 -14.63 11.43
N SER A 93 11.70 -15.63 11.53
CA SER A 93 11.82 -16.69 12.55
C SER A 93 13.07 -17.55 12.35
N LEU A 94 13.63 -17.58 11.13
CA LEU A 94 14.82 -18.34 10.75
C LEU A 94 16.10 -17.49 10.71
N VAL A 95 15.99 -16.15 10.68
CA VAL A 95 17.15 -15.22 10.62
C VAL A 95 17.94 -15.18 11.95
N LEU A 96 17.42 -15.72 13.05
CA LEU A 96 18.27 -16.03 14.21
C LEU A 96 19.31 -17.13 13.93
N HIS A 97 19.21 -17.86 12.81
CA HIS A 97 20.02 -19.06 12.58
C HIS A 97 20.39 -19.37 11.12
N HIS A 98 20.68 -18.39 10.24
CA HIS A 98 21.35 -18.79 8.98
C HIS A 98 22.18 -17.72 8.27
N ASN A 99 23.47 -17.68 8.62
CA ASN A 99 24.50 -17.48 7.60
C ASN A 99 24.53 -18.75 6.75
N GLN A 100 24.05 -18.71 5.49
CA GLN A 100 24.68 -19.39 4.35
C GLN A 100 23.90 -19.25 3.04
N SER A 101 24.70 -19.02 1.99
CA SER A 101 24.60 -19.44 0.59
C SER A 101 23.25 -19.49 -0.14
N LYS A 102 23.28 -18.93 -1.35
CA LYS A 102 22.32 -19.12 -2.45
C LYS A 102 21.89 -20.60 -2.54
N SER A 103 20.74 -20.92 -1.97
CA SER A 103 20.11 -22.24 -2.05
C SER A 103 18.89 -22.14 -2.96
N TYR A 104 18.96 -22.79 -4.11
CA TYR A 104 17.78 -23.05 -4.93
C TYR A 104 16.92 -24.05 -4.14
N GLY A 105 15.79 -23.57 -3.63
CA GLY A 105 14.98 -24.27 -2.64
C GLY A 105 14.58 -25.69 -3.06
N ASN A 106 14.76 -26.63 -2.13
CA ASN A 106 14.25 -27.99 -2.26
C ASN A 106 12.71 -27.97 -2.26
N ILE A 107 12.12 -28.62 -3.26
CA ILE A 107 10.67 -28.83 -3.39
C ILE A 107 10.35 -30.12 -2.63
N SER A 108 9.94 -29.99 -1.37
CA SER A 108 9.32 -31.09 -0.62
C SER A 108 8.01 -30.57 -0.04
N GLY A 109 6.91 -31.21 -0.42
CA GLY A 109 5.56 -30.89 0.01
C GLY A 109 4.51 -31.29 -1.02
N ASP A 110 3.78 -32.36 -0.73
CA ASP A 110 2.67 -32.93 -1.50
C ASP A 110 1.44 -31.99 -1.50
N HIS A 111 1.53 -30.83 -2.15
CA HIS A 111 0.39 -29.93 -2.35
C HIS A 111 -0.01 -29.88 -3.83
N PRO A 112 -1.30 -30.09 -4.18
CA PRO A 112 -1.72 -30.30 -5.56
C PRO A 112 -1.67 -29.04 -6.44
N TYR A 113 -1.34 -27.89 -5.86
CA TYR A 113 -1.09 -26.66 -6.61
C TYR A 113 0.40 -26.57 -6.90
N GLN A 114 0.80 -27.11 -8.05
CA GLN A 114 2.10 -26.83 -8.64
C GLN A 114 2.17 -25.34 -8.98
N ARG A 115 2.54 -24.59 -7.94
CA ARG A 115 3.30 -23.35 -7.86
C ARG A 115 3.45 -22.65 -9.20
N LEU A 116 2.69 -21.59 -9.38
CA LEU A 116 3.00 -20.62 -10.40
C LEU A 116 4.44 -20.15 -10.21
N HIS A 117 5.20 -19.98 -11.29
CA HIS A 117 6.54 -19.38 -11.26
C HIS A 117 6.45 -17.88 -10.91
N SER A 118 5.77 -17.55 -9.81
CA SER A 118 5.59 -16.21 -9.33
C SER A 118 6.92 -15.69 -8.77
N TYR A 119 7.12 -14.40 -8.94
CA TYR A 119 8.34 -13.72 -8.58
C TYR A 119 8.00 -12.57 -7.66
N LEU A 120 8.62 -12.55 -6.48
CA LEU A 120 8.63 -11.39 -5.59
C LEU A 120 10.08 -10.97 -5.32
N LYS A 121 10.43 -9.78 -5.81
CA LYS A 121 11.72 -9.15 -5.52
C LYS A 121 11.65 -8.35 -4.22
N SER A 122 12.04 -8.97 -3.12
CA SER A 122 12.06 -8.28 -1.83
C SER A 122 13.39 -7.59 -1.51
N ASN A 123 13.32 -6.65 -0.57
CA ASN A 123 14.44 -6.03 0.14
C ASN A 123 13.96 -5.65 1.56
N ARG A 124 14.88 -5.32 2.47
CA ARG A 124 14.53 -5.03 3.88
C ARG A 124 13.41 -3.99 4.05
N ALA A 125 13.46 -2.89 3.29
CA ALA A 125 12.44 -1.84 3.38
C ALA A 125 11.06 -2.30 2.88
N LEU A 126 11.02 -3.19 1.88
CA LEU A 126 9.80 -3.82 1.41
C LEU A 126 9.31 -4.91 2.36
N ASP A 127 10.20 -5.69 2.97
CA ASP A 127 9.83 -6.69 3.98
C ASP A 127 9.13 -6.02 5.17
N ASP A 128 9.67 -4.90 5.66
CA ASP A 128 9.05 -4.09 6.72
C ASP A 128 7.67 -3.57 6.30
N LEU A 129 7.54 -3.12 5.05
CA LEU A 129 6.27 -2.64 4.53
C LEU A 129 5.26 -3.77 4.37
N ILE A 130 5.67 -4.94 3.88
CA ILE A 130 4.83 -6.13 3.72
C ILE A 130 4.29 -6.61 5.08
N LYS A 131 5.09 -6.48 6.14
CA LYS A 131 4.70 -6.89 7.49
C LYS A 131 3.64 -5.98 8.09
N ASN A 132 3.85 -4.67 7.95
CA ASN A 132 3.02 -3.66 8.61
C ASN A 132 1.83 -3.22 7.75
N HIS A 133 1.97 -3.27 6.42
CA HIS A 133 1.07 -2.70 5.43
C HIS A 133 1.06 -3.56 4.15
N SER A 134 0.61 -4.81 4.29
CA SER A 134 0.67 -5.84 3.26
C SER A 134 0.01 -5.45 1.93
N GLN A 135 -1.11 -4.72 1.97
CA GLN A 135 -1.87 -4.39 0.77
C GLN A 135 -1.31 -3.16 0.06
N MET A 136 -0.78 -2.20 0.84
CA MET A 136 -0.02 -1.10 0.26
C MET A 136 1.28 -1.60 -0.38
N ALA A 137 1.93 -2.58 0.24
CA ALA A 137 3.10 -3.23 -0.33
C ALA A 137 2.77 -3.96 -1.64
N LEU A 138 1.64 -4.67 -1.67
CA LEU A 138 1.15 -5.33 -2.89
C LEU A 138 0.99 -4.33 -4.04
N TYR A 139 0.31 -3.21 -3.77
CA TYR A 139 0.12 -2.15 -4.77
C TYR A 139 1.46 -1.67 -5.35
N ILE A 140 2.42 -1.33 -4.47
CA ILE A 140 3.75 -0.86 -4.90
C ILE A 140 4.50 -1.92 -5.69
N CYS A 141 4.42 -3.18 -5.27
CA CYS A 141 5.10 -4.29 -5.95
C CYS A 141 4.52 -4.53 -7.36
N LEU A 142 3.21 -4.35 -7.54
CA LEU A 142 2.58 -4.39 -8.86
C LEU A 142 3.00 -3.21 -9.74
N GLU A 143 2.97 -1.99 -9.21
CA GLU A 143 3.38 -0.78 -9.96
C GLU A 143 4.83 -0.84 -10.42
N THR A 144 5.70 -1.43 -9.61
CA THR A 144 7.14 -1.49 -9.88
C THR A 144 7.58 -2.76 -10.61
N GLY A 145 6.65 -3.68 -10.88
CA GLY A 145 6.97 -4.99 -11.46
C GLY A 145 7.85 -5.87 -10.57
N ARG A 146 7.88 -5.59 -9.26
CA ARG A 146 8.58 -6.41 -8.27
C ARG A 146 7.81 -7.65 -7.88
N PHE A 147 6.49 -7.61 -8.06
CA PHE A 147 5.65 -8.79 -7.98
C PHE A 147 5.07 -9.08 -9.36
N TRP A 148 5.24 -10.31 -9.82
CA TRP A 148 4.55 -10.83 -10.98
C TRP A 148 4.18 -12.29 -10.73
N PHE A 149 2.97 -12.64 -11.12
CA PHE A 149 2.51 -14.02 -11.16
C PHE A 149 2.03 -14.30 -12.59
N PRO A 150 2.34 -15.48 -13.15
CA PRO A 150 1.75 -15.89 -14.41
C PRO A 150 0.23 -15.89 -14.25
N ILE A 151 -0.45 -15.04 -15.00
CA ILE A 151 -1.90 -15.11 -15.16
C ILE A 151 -2.16 -16.46 -15.79
N GLN A 152 -2.73 -17.38 -15.01
CA GLN A 152 -3.38 -18.53 -15.62
C GLN A 152 -4.56 -17.96 -16.39
N ILE A 153 -4.43 -17.89 -17.72
CA ILE A 153 -5.58 -17.70 -18.59
C ILE A 153 -6.43 -18.94 -18.34
N TYR A 154 -7.35 -18.85 -17.38
CA TYR A 154 -8.35 -19.88 -17.17
C TYR A 154 -9.11 -19.95 -18.49
N LYS A 155 -8.86 -21.03 -19.24
CA LYS A 155 -9.83 -21.54 -20.20
C LYS A 155 -11.13 -21.56 -19.45
N GLY A 156 -12.09 -20.77 -19.93
CA GLY A 156 -13.41 -20.68 -19.34
C GLY A 156 -13.87 -22.10 -19.00
N ARG A 157 -14.23 -22.32 -17.74
CA ARG A 157 -15.02 -23.51 -17.40
C ARG A 157 -16.17 -23.50 -18.38
N SER A 158 -16.12 -24.44 -19.33
CA SER A 158 -17.24 -24.71 -20.21
C SER A 158 -18.47 -24.81 -19.34
N THR A 159 -19.45 -23.98 -19.65
CA THR A 159 -20.86 -24.18 -19.33
C THR A 159 -21.16 -25.67 -19.27
N LYS A 160 -21.39 -26.18 -18.06
CA LYS A 160 -22.10 -27.44 -17.90
C LYS A 160 -23.50 -27.12 -17.38
N LEU A 161 -24.42 -27.32 -18.32
CA LEU A 161 -25.87 -27.50 -18.22
C LEU A 161 -26.70 -26.25 -17.91
#